data_AF-E2BQZ9-F1
#
_entry.id   AF-E2BQZ9-F1
#
_cell.length_a   1.000
_cell.length_b   1.000
_cell.length_c   1.000
_cell.angle_alpha   90.00
_cell.angle_beta   90.00
_cell.angle_gamma   90.00
#
_symmetry.space_group_name_H-M   'P 1'
#
loop_
_entity.id
_entity.type
_entity.pdbx_description
1 polymer ?
#
loop_
_entity_poly.entity_id
_entity_poly.type
_entity_poly.pdbx_seq_one_letter_code
_entity_poly.pdbx_strand_id
1 'polypeptide(L)' 'MMRIMGFCDFDTTKGKKVEGNDVGAVHVILKRKYRQYMNRKGGFNRPLDFVA' A
#
# COMPACT_ATOMS: atom_id res chain seq x y z
N MET A 1 -8.65 -4.97 45.89
CA MET A 1 -8.01 -5.88 44.92
C MET A 1 -8.64 -5.81 43.52
N MET A 2 -9.98 -5.87 43.35
CA MET A 2 -10.63 -5.89 42.02
C MET A 2 -10.29 -4.71 41.09
N ARG A 3 -10.22 -3.46 41.60
CA ARG A 3 -9.78 -2.29 40.80
C ARG A 3 -8.33 -2.36 40.32
N ILE A 4 -7.45 -3.02 41.08
CA ILE A 4 -6.02 -3.16 40.72
C ILE A 4 -5.86 -4.15 39.57
N MET A 5 -6.71 -5.17 39.53
CA MET A 5 -6.74 -6.17 38.45
C MET A 5 -7.55 -5.71 37.22
N GLY A 6 -8.15 -4.52 37.26
CA GLY A 6 -8.87 -3.91 36.12
C GLY A 6 -10.26 -4.49 35.79
N PHE A 7 -10.79 -5.44 36.56
CA PHE A 7 -12.03 -6.17 36.24
C PHE A 7 -13.33 -5.52 36.73
N CYS A 8 -13.39 -4.19 36.85
CA CYS A 8 -14.62 -3.52 37.29
C CYS A 8 -15.55 -3.11 36.15
N ASP A 9 -15.01 -2.85 34.95
CA ASP A 9 -15.78 -2.39 33.78
C ASP A 9 -15.32 -3.13 32.52
N PHE A 10 -16.24 -3.80 31.82
CA PHE A 10 -15.96 -4.43 30.53
C PHE A 10 -16.09 -3.39 29.41
N ASP A 11 -14.96 -2.92 28.88
CA ASP A 11 -14.93 -2.06 27.70
C ASP A 11 -14.42 -2.84 26.47
N THR A 12 -14.81 -2.41 25.27
CA THR A 12 -14.39 -3.01 24.01
C THR A 12 -13.54 -2.04 23.21
N THR A 13 -12.54 -2.56 22.49
CA THR A 13 -11.76 -1.81 21.49
C THR A 13 -12.38 -1.86 20.10
N LYS A 14 -13.53 -2.54 19.91
CA LYS A 14 -14.19 -2.67 18.61
C LYS A 14 -14.56 -1.29 18.06
N GLY A 15 -13.99 -0.95 16.90
CA GLY A 15 -14.23 0.34 16.22
C GLY A 15 -13.49 1.53 16.83
N LYS A 16 -12.66 1.32 17.86
CA LYS A 16 -11.81 2.37 18.45
C LYS A 16 -10.41 2.30 17.84
N LYS A 17 -9.81 3.45 17.55
CA LYS A 17 -8.40 3.51 17.14
C LYS A 17 -7.52 3.18 18.35
N VAL A 18 -6.62 2.21 18.18
CA VAL A 18 -5.62 1.84 19.20
C VAL A 18 -4.28 2.39 18.74
N GLU A 19 -3.64 3.20 19.58
CA GLU A 19 -2.33 3.79 19.29
C GLU A 19 -1.28 2.69 19.06
N GLY A 20 -0.48 2.82 18.00
CA GLY A 20 0.52 1.80 17.61
C GLY A 20 -0.03 0.58 16.86
N ASN A 21 -1.36 0.46 16.71
CA ASN A 21 -2.00 -0.61 15.92
C ASN A 21 -2.34 -0.17 14.48
N ASP A 22 -1.60 0.78 13.94
CA ASP A 22 -1.71 1.30 12.57
C ASP A 22 -0.51 0.95 11.70
N VAL A 23 0.40 0.10 12.20
CA VAL A 23 1.56 -0.38 11.46
C VAL A 23 1.14 -1.43 10.41
N GLY A 24 1.41 -1.13 9.15
CA GLY A 24 1.24 -2.07 8.04
C GLY A 24 2.27 -1.79 6.95
N ALA A 25 2.69 -2.83 6.24
CA ALA A 25 3.60 -2.71 5.11
C ALA A 25 3.04 -3.45 3.90
N VAL A 26 3.25 -2.89 2.71
CA VAL A 26 2.87 -3.52 1.44
C VAL A 26 4.10 -3.64 0.56
N HIS A 27 4.36 -4.84 0.06
CA HIS A 27 5.42 -5.08 -0.91
C HIS A 27 4.84 -4.98 -2.33
N VAL A 28 5.14 -3.87 -3.02
CA VAL A 28 4.67 -3.64 -4.39
C VAL A 28 5.81 -3.89 -5.36
N ILE A 29 5.68 -4.95 -6.17
CA ILE A 29 6.63 -5.24 -7.26
C ILE A 29 6.12 -4.60 -8.54
N LEU A 30 6.79 -3.54 -8.98
CA LEU A 30 6.53 -2.92 -10.28
C LEU A 30 7.22 -3.72 -11.38
N LYS A 31 6.44 -4.27 -12.32
CA LYS A 31 6.99 -4.90 -13.53
C LYS A 31 7.66 -3.82 -14.38
N ARG A 32 8.92 -4.05 -14.78
CA ARG A 32 9.60 -3.17 -15.74
C ARG A 32 8.88 -3.26 -17.09
N LYS A 33 8.53 -2.10 -17.64
CA LYS A 33 8.02 -1.99 -19.02
C LYS A 33 9.20 -1.80 -19.98
N TYR A 34 9.28 -2.62 -21.01
CA TYR A 34 10.30 -2.48 -22.06
C TYR A 34 9.96 -1.33 -22.99
N ARG A 35 10.98 -0.68 -23.54
CA ARG A 35 10.85 0.41 -24.51
C ARG A 35 11.28 -0.11 -25.88
N GLN A 36 10.37 -0.08 -26.85
CA GLN A 36 10.72 -0.39 -28.23
C GLN A 36 11.27 0.88 -28.89
N TYR A 37 12.55 0.89 -29.22
CA TYR A 37 13.19 2.04 -29.89
C TYR A 37 13.22 1.91 -31.42
N MET A 38 13.42 0.70 -31.93
CA MET A 38 13.52 0.43 -33.37
C MET A 38 12.14 0.18 -33.99
N ASN A 39 11.97 0.61 -35.24
CA ASN A 39 10.77 0.40 -36.07
C ASN A 39 9.45 0.88 -35.42
N ARG A 40 9.51 2.00 -34.69
CA ARG A 40 8.33 2.63 -34.09
C ARG A 40 7.47 3.28 -35.18
N LYS A 41 6.18 2.98 -35.21
CA LYS A 41 5.21 3.76 -36.01
C LYS A 41 5.09 5.15 -35.38
N GLY A 42 5.58 6.17 -36.07
CA GLY A 42 5.55 7.56 -35.58
C GLY A 42 6.88 8.32 -35.67
N GLY A 43 7.99 7.64 -35.94
CA GLY A 43 9.31 8.29 -36.12
C GLY A 43 10.02 8.65 -34.82
N PHE A 44 11.23 9.21 -34.97
CA PHE A 44 12.22 9.36 -33.90
C PHE A 44 11.80 10.32 -32.77
N ASN A 45 11.07 11.40 -33.08
CA ASN A 45 10.70 12.46 -32.12
C ASN A 45 9.29 12.35 -31.52
N ARG A 46 8.65 11.17 -31.56
CA ARG A 46 7.36 10.95 -30.85
C ARG A 46 7.57 10.34 -29.47
N PRO A 47 6.65 10.55 -28.51
CA PRO A 47 6.65 9.83 -27.25
C PRO A 47 6.54 8.32 -27.50
N LEU A 48 7.20 7.52 -26.66
CA LEU A 48 7.12 6.06 -26.76
C LEU A 48 5.72 5.60 -26.41
N ASP A 49 5.16 4.72 -27.24
CA ASP A 49 3.87 4.11 -26.97
C ASP A 49 3.94 3.36 -25.65
N PHE A 50 2.89 3.47 -24.86
CA PHE A 50 2.74 2.63 -23.69
C PHE A 50 2.56 1.19 -24.18
N VAL A 51 3.59 0.37 -24.01
CA VAL A 51 3.44 -1.08 -24.14
C VAL A 51 2.56 -1.51 -22.98
N ALA A 52 1.28 -1.74 -23.28
CA ALA A 52 0.29 -2.30 -22.36
C ALA A 52 0.55 -3.80 -22.18
#